data_AF-A0A067GZ09-F1
#
_entry.id   AF-A0A067GZ09-F1
#
_cell.length_a   1.000
_cell.length_b   1.000
_cell.length_c   1.000
_cell.angle_alpha   90.00
_cell.angle_beta   90.00
_cell.angle_gamma   90.00
#
_symmetry.space_group_name_H-M   'P 1'
#
loop_
_entity.id
_entity.type
_entity.pdbx_description
1 polymer ?
#
loop_
_entity_poly.entity_id
_entity_poly.type
_entity_poly.pdbx_seq_one_letter_code
_entity_poly.pdbx_strand_id
1 'polypeptide(L)' 'VGLLNVDGYYNSLLSFIDKAVDEGFIAPAARYIIVSAQTAHELICKLEVFFFFFFWLFSFSVLNQ' A
#
# COMPACT_ATOMS: atom_id res chain seq x y z
N VAL A 1 -1.07 4.67 -1.30
CA VAL A 1 -1.84 5.46 -0.32
C VAL A 1 -1.52 4.93 1.07
N GLY A 2 -1.17 5.81 2.01
CA GLY A 2 -0.90 5.43 3.40
C GLY A 2 -2.15 5.51 4.27
N LEU A 3 -2.34 4.52 5.13
CA LEU A 3 -3.49 4.41 6.03
C LEU A 3 -3.00 4.13 7.45
N LEU A 4 -3.23 5.09 8.36
CA LEU A 4 -2.89 4.92 9.78
C LEU A 4 -4.00 4.14 10.49
N ASN A 5 -3.72 2.88 10.84
CA ASN A 5 -4.66 1.97 11.48
C ASN A 5 -4.41 1.88 12.99
N VAL A 6 -4.78 2.94 13.72
CA VAL A 6 -4.69 2.97 15.18
C VAL A 6 -5.71 2.00 15.78
N ASP A 7 -5.27 1.10 16.64
CA ASP A 7 -6.09 0.11 17.36
C ASP A 7 -7.07 -0.68 16.48
N GLY A 8 -6.71 -0.90 15.21
CA GLY A 8 -7.54 -1.66 14.28
C GLY A 8 -8.81 -0.95 13.81
N TYR A 9 -8.90 0.38 13.95
CA TYR A 9 -10.05 1.19 13.52
C TYR A 9 -10.47 0.90 12.07
N TYR A 10 -9.51 0.65 11.17
CA TYR A 10 -9.76 0.36 9.77
C TYR A 10 -9.74 -1.14 9.42
N ASN A 11 -9.65 -2.06 10.39
CA ASN A 11 -9.64 -3.49 10.11
C ASN A 11 -10.88 -3.93 9.35
N SER A 12 -12.06 -3.42 9.71
CA SER A 12 -13.31 -3.75 9.01
C SER A 12 -13.30 -3.33 7.54
N LEU A 13 -12.70 -2.17 7.23
CA LEU A 13 -12.53 -1.68 5.86
C LEU A 13 -11.52 -2.53 5.09
N LEU A 14 -10.38 -2.86 5.72
CA LEU A 14 -9.35 -3.72 5.11
C LEU A 14 -9.91 -5.11 4.80
N SER A 15 -10.65 -5.71 5.73
CA SER A 15 -11.31 -7.00 5.51
C SER A 15 -12.40 -6.94 4.42
N PHE A 16 -13.09 -5.81 4.27
CA PHE A 16 -14.04 -5.61 3.17
C PHE A 16 -13.32 -5.58 1.81
N ILE A 17 -12.19 -4.88 1.72
CA ILE A 17 -11.37 -4.84 0.51
C ILE A 17 -10.81 -6.23 0.19
N ASP A 18 -10.29 -6.94 1.21
CA ASP A 18 -9.77 -8.30 1.05
C ASP A 18 -10.84 -9.23 0.47
N LYS A 19 -12.07 -9.14 0.98
CA LYS A 19 -13.20 -9.91 0.45
C LYS A 19 -13.54 -9.54 -1.00
N ALA A 20 -13.53 -8.26 -1.36
CA ALA A 20 -13.76 -7.82 -2.72
C ALA A 20 -12.63 -8.24 -3.70
N VAL A 21 -11.40 -8.39 -3.20
CA VAL A 21 -10.29 -8.98 -3.95
C VAL A 21 -10.51 -10.48 -4.16
N ASP A 22 -10.90 -11.22 -3.11
CA ASP A 22 -11.16 -12.66 -3.18
C ASP A 22 -12.35 -13.00 -4.12
N GLU A 23 -13.37 -12.15 -4.13
CA GLU A 23 -14.52 -12.26 -5.04
C GLU A 23 -14.18 -11.84 -6.49
N GLY A 24 -12.98 -11.31 -6.73
CA GLY A 24 -12.51 -10.90 -8.06
C GLY A 24 -13.05 -9.55 -8.54
N PHE A 25 -13.75 -8.80 -7.68
CA PHE A 25 -14.19 -7.43 -7.98
C PHE A 25 -13.03 -6.43 -8.02
N ILE A 26 -11.97 -6.70 -7.26
CA ILE A 26 -10.78 -5.86 -7.17
C ILE A 26 -9.55 -6.66 -7.59
N ALA A 27 -8.72 -6.10 -8.47
CA ALA A 27 -7.46 -6.73 -8.86
C ALA A 27 -6.55 -6.89 -7.62
N PRO A 28 -5.84 -8.03 -7.45
CA PRO A 28 -4.96 -8.26 -6.30
C PRO A 28 -3.88 -7.17 -6.12
N ALA A 29 -3.46 -6.56 -7.24
CA ALA A 29 -2.54 -5.43 -7.27
C ALA A 29 -3.06 -4.21 -6.46
N ALA A 30 -4.37 -4.02 -6.39
CA ALA A 30 -4.97 -2.88 -5.68
C ALA A 30 -4.86 -3.01 -4.15
N ARG A 31 -4.72 -4.23 -3.60
CA ARG A 31 -4.46 -4.43 -2.18
C ARG A 31 -3.12 -3.81 -1.75
N TYR A 32 -2.12 -3.88 -2.63
CA TYR A 32 -0.80 -3.28 -2.40
C TYR A 32 -0.79 -1.75 -2.50
N ILE A 33 -1.87 -1.13 -2.99
CA ILE A 33 -2.00 0.33 -3.03
C ILE A 33 -2.22 0.90 -1.63
N ILE A 34 -2.77 0.12 -0.69
CA ILE A 34 -3.04 0.57 0.67
C ILE A 34 -1.96 0.05 1.61
N VAL A 35 -1.08 0.95 2.02
CA VAL A 35 -0.06 0.67 3.04
C VAL A 35 -0.65 1.01 4.39
N SER A 36 -0.85 0.01 5.26
CA SER A 36 -1.32 0.24 6.63
C SER A 36 -0.21 0.06 7.67
N ALA A 37 -0.30 0.84 8.75
CA ALA A 37 0.60 0.78 9.89
C ALA A 37 -0.12 1.24 11.16
N GLN A 38 0.34 0.80 12.33
CA GLN A 38 -0.28 1.15 13.61
C GLN A 38 0.19 2.50 14.14
N THR A 39 1.37 2.95 13.72
CA THR A 39 1.98 4.21 14.14
C THR A 39 2.34 5.09 12.95
N ALA A 40 2.32 6.40 13.15
CA ALA A 40 2.68 7.36 12.10
C ALA A 40 4.13 7.18 11.63
N HIS A 41 5.05 6.88 12.55
CA HIS A 41 6.45 6.63 12.22
C HIS A 41 6.62 5.43 11.30
N GLU A 42 5.99 4.30 11.63
CA GLU A 42 6.03 3.10 10.79
C GLU A 42 5.38 3.34 9.42
N LEU A 43 4.28 4.10 9.38
CA LEU A 43 3.61 4.45 8.13
C LEU A 43 4.53 5.26 7.20
N ILE A 44 5.21 6.27 7.74
CA ILE A 44 6.12 7.13 6.99
C ILE A 44 7.30 6.30 6.47
N CYS A 45 7.92 5.46 7.30
CA CYS A 45 9.02 4.59 6.86
C CYS A 45 8.59 3.67 5.70
N LYS A 46 7.40 3.05 5.78
CA LYS A 46 6.90 2.20 4.69
C LYS A 46 6.64 2.99 3.41
N LEU A 47 6.11 4.21 3.52
CA LEU A 47 5.86 5.09 2.38
C LEU A 47 7.15 5.57 1.73
N GLU A 48 8.19 5.91 2.50
CA GLU A 48 9.50 6.28 1.97
C GLU A 48 10.13 5.14 1.17
N VAL A 49 10.08 3.91 1.68
CA VAL A 49 10.58 2.73 0.96
C VAL A 49 9.81 2.51 -0.34
N PHE A 50 8.47 2.63 -0.30
CA PHE A 50 7.65 2.49 -1.50
C PHE A 50 7.94 3.59 -2.53
N PHE A 51 8.06 4.84 -2.08
CA PHE A 51 8.41 5.97 -2.94
C PHE A 51 9.81 5.80 -3.53
N PHE A 52 10.80 5.41 -2.72
CA PHE A 52 12.16 5.15 -3.18
C PHE A 52 12.20 4.02 -4.20
N PHE A 53 11.49 2.91 -3.95
CA PHE A 53 11.39 1.79 -4.89
C PHE A 53 10.75 2.22 -6.21
N PHE A 54 9.62 2.95 -6.15
CA PHE A 54 8.94 3.44 -7.34
C PHE A 54 9.78 4.45 -8.12
N PHE A 55 10.43 5.37 -7.41
CA PHE A 55 11.34 6.35 -7.99
C PHE A 55 12.53 5.66 -8.65
N TRP A 56 13.15 4.69 -7.97
CA TRP A 56 14.23 3.89 -8.52
C TRP A 56 13.78 3.10 -9.75
N LEU A 57 12.60 2.48 -9.71
CA LEU A 57 12.01 1.78 -10.85
C LEU A 57 11.82 2.73 -12.04
N PHE A 58 11.31 3.94 -11.79
CA PHE A 58 11.15 4.96 -12.82
C PHE A 58 12.50 5.42 -13.39
N SER A 59 13.48 5.73 -12.53
CA SER A 59 14.84 6.09 -12.96
C SER A 59 15.50 4.96 -13.76
N PHE A 60 15.34 3.71 -13.33
CA PHE A 60 15.87 2.53 -14.04
C PHE A 60 15.19 2.35 -15.40
N SER A 61 13.86 2.51 -15.47
CA SER A 61 13.13 2.43 -16.73
C SER A 61 13.52 3.54 -17.72
N VAL A 62 13.78 4.76 -17.22
CA VAL A 62 14.24 5.89 -18.04
C VAL A 62 15.70 5.74 -18.47
N LEU A 63 16.54 5.11 -17.64
CA LEU A 63 17.96 4.88 -17.95
C LEU A 63 18.20 3.71 -18.92
N ASN A 64 17.28 2.76 -19.03
CA ASN A 64 17.38 1.60 -19.92
C ASN A 64 16.56 1.75 -21.23
N GLN A 65 16.14 2.98 -21.55
CA GLN A 65 15.48 3.34 -22.80
C GLN A 65 16.37 4.28 -23.61
#